data_AF-A0A8J4UP67-F1
#
_entry.id   AF-A0A8J4UP67-F1
#
_cell.length_a   1.000
_cell.length_b   1.000
_cell.length_c   1.000
_cell.angle_alpha   90.00
_cell.angle_beta   90.00
_cell.angle_gamma   90.00
#
_symmetry.space_group_name_H-M   'P 1'
#
loop_
_entity.id
_entity.type
_entity.pdbx_description
1 polymer ?
#
loop_
_entity_poly.entity_id
_entity_poly.type
_entity_poly.pdbx_seq_one_letter_code
_entity_poly.pdbx_strand_id
1 'polypeptide(L)' 'ISANLEKQAFTEVWGNLAKQLFNDALMDTFTDPELKALIKKINVLGPANLPATEREK' A
#
# COMPACT_ATOMS: atom_id res chain seq x y z
N ILE A 1 -17.38 0.50 -13.13
CA ILE A 1 -17.41 -0.26 -11.85
C ILE A 1 -16.28 -1.29 -11.81
N SER A 2 -16.16 -2.21 -12.79
CA SER A 2 -15.10 -3.24 -12.82
C SER A 2 -13.65 -2.71 -12.68
N ALA A 3 -13.28 -1.69 -13.47
CA ALA A 3 -11.92 -1.12 -13.43
C ALA A 3 -11.55 -0.45 -12.09
N ASN A 4 -12.54 0.03 -11.32
CA ASN A 4 -12.30 0.63 -10.01
C ASN A 4 -12.00 -0.46 -8.96
N LEU A 5 -12.70 -1.58 -9.02
CA LEU A 5 -12.48 -2.72 -8.12
C LEU A 5 -11.14 -3.40 -8.39
N GLU A 6 -10.76 -3.58 -9.66
CA GLU A 6 -9.42 -4.10 -10.03
C GLU A 6 -8.29 -3.22 -9.50
N LYS A 7 -8.42 -1.90 -9.66
CA LYS A 7 -7.43 -0.94 -9.14
C LYS A 7 -7.30 -1.04 -7.62
N GLN A 8 -8.42 -1.18 -6.90
CA GLN A 8 -8.41 -1.31 -5.45
C GLN A 8 -7.81 -2.64 -4.99
N ALA A 9 -8.11 -3.75 -5.67
CA ALA A 9 -7.51 -5.05 -5.39
C ALA A 9 -5.99 -5.04 -5.62
N PHE A 10 -5.54 -4.39 -6.71
CA PHE A 10 -4.12 -4.18 -6.97
C PHE A 10 -3.46 -3.37 -5.84
N THR A 11 -4.06 -2.24 -5.45
CA THR A 11 -3.54 -1.40 -4.36
C THR A 11 -3.48 -2.17 -3.03
N GLU A 12 -4.49 -2.98 -2.71
CA GLU A 12 -4.52 -3.79 -1.49
C GLU A 12 -3.36 -4.79 -1.43
N VAL A 13 -3.16 -5.58 -2.49
CA VAL A 13 -2.10 -6.60 -2.53
C VAL A 13 -0.73 -5.95 -2.36
N TRP A 14 -0.47 -4.87 -3.09
CA TRP A 14 0.82 -4.19 -3.05
C TRP A 14 1.08 -3.47 -1.73
N GLY A 15 0.07 -2.81 -1.15
CA GLY A 15 0.25 -2.16 0.14
C GLY A 15 0.34 -3.13 1.31
N ASN A 16 -0.33 -4.29 1.26
CA ASN A 16 -0.15 -5.35 2.26
C ASN A 16 1.27 -5.94 2.18
N LEU A 17 1.76 -6.22 0.98
CA LEU A 17 3.13 -6.69 0.78
C LEU A 17 4.14 -5.66 1.29
N ALA A 18 3.91 -4.37 1.00
CA ALA A 18 4.78 -3.29 1.48
C ALA A 18 4.80 -3.18 3.01
N LYS A 19 3.65 -3.33 3.69
CA LYS A 19 3.59 -3.36 5.16
C LYS A 19 4.38 -4.52 5.76
N GLN A 20 4.31 -5.69 5.16
CA GLN A 20 5.01 -6.88 5.64
C GLN A 20 6.52 -6.77 5.46
N LEU A 21 6.98 -6.25 4.32
CA LEU A 21 8.39 -6.22 3.96
C LEU A 21 9.11 -4.98 4.51
N PHE A 22 8.46 -3.82 4.53
CA PHE A 22 9.07 -2.53 4.90
C PHE A 22 8.58 -2.04 6.27
N ASN A 23 8.96 -2.76 7.31
CA ASN A 23 8.76 -2.29 8.68
C ASN A 23 9.67 -1.09 9.00
N ASP A 24 9.36 -0.39 10.09
CA ASP A 24 10.07 0.85 10.48
C ASP A 24 11.57 0.63 10.65
N ALA A 25 11.96 -0.51 11.23
CA ALA A 25 13.37 -0.86 11.44
C ALA A 25 14.15 -0.97 10.12
N LEU A 26 13.56 -1.59 9.08
CA LEU A 26 14.18 -1.65 7.76
C LEU A 26 14.18 -0.26 7.09
N MET A 27 13.08 0.48 7.20
CA MET A 27 12.94 1.82 6.63
C MET A 27 13.96 2.82 7.18
N ASP A 28 14.38 2.66 8.44
CA ASP A 28 15.41 3.48 9.06
C ASP A 28 16.81 3.20 8.49
N THR A 29 17.06 2.00 7.97
CA THR A 29 18.36 1.63 7.37
C THR A 29 18.60 2.27 6.00
N PHE A 30 17.55 2.67 5.28
CA PHE A 30 17.73 3.30 3.97
C PHE A 30 18.33 4.70 4.13
N THR A 31 19.21 5.09 3.23
CA THR A 31 19.81 6.44 3.19
C THR A 31 19.22 7.30 2.09
N ASP A 32 18.64 6.67 1.06
CA ASP A 32 18.00 7.35 -0.05
C ASP A 32 16.61 7.90 0.38
N PRO A 33 16.43 9.24 0.40
CA PRO A 33 15.15 9.85 0.75
C PRO A 33 14.06 9.59 -0.28
N GLU A 34 14.40 9.41 -1.56
CA GLU A 34 13.43 9.15 -2.64
C GLU A 34 12.86 7.73 -2.52
N LEU A 35 13.72 6.73 -2.26
CA LEU A 35 13.31 5.37 -1.94
C LEU A 35 12.34 5.33 -0.76
N LYS A 36 12.67 6.01 0.35
CA LYS A 36 11.78 6.08 1.53
C LYS A 36 10.42 6.68 1.18
N ALA A 37 10.40 7.73 0.36
CA ALA A 37 9.16 8.38 -0.06
C ALA A 37 8.30 7.47 -0.94
N LEU A 38 8.92 6.74 -1.87
CA LEU A 38 8.22 5.78 -2.73
C LEU A 38 7.60 4.64 -1.94
N ILE A 39 8.36 4.03 -1.03
CA ILE A 39 7.87 2.94 -0.18
C ILE A 39 6.72 3.45 0.71
N LYS A 40 6.84 4.63 1.33
CA LYS A 40 5.76 5.22 2.13
C LYS A 40 4.48 5.42 1.32
N LYS A 41 4.56 5.82 0.05
CA LYS A 41 3.39 5.97 -0.82
C LYS A 41 2.70 4.63 -1.11
N ILE A 42 3.45 3.54 -1.21
CA ILE A 42 2.90 2.19 -1.42
C ILE A 42 2.33 1.64 -0.10
N ASN A 43 2.98 1.95 1.03
CA ASN A 43 2.61 1.49 2.37
C ASN A 43 1.29 2.12 2.89
N VAL A 44 0.89 3.28 2.33
CA VAL A 44 -0.38 3.94 2.62
C VAL A 44 -1.48 3.40 1.70
N LEU A 45 -2.26 2.46 2.21
CA LEU A 45 -3.32 1.75 1.48
C LEU A 45 -4.59 2.58 1.17
N GLY A 46 -4.76 3.77 1.75
CA GLY A 46 -5.98 4.59 1.53
C GLY A 46 -7.28 3.78 1.73
N PRO A 47 -8.32 3.96 0.88
CA PRO A 47 -9.57 3.17 0.96
C PRO A 47 -9.40 1.68 0.59
N ALA A 48 -8.28 1.28 -0.01
CA ALA A 48 -7.99 -0.15 -0.26
C ALA A 48 -7.66 -0.92 1.03
N ASN A 49 -7.47 -0.22 2.16
CA ASN A 49 -7.31 -0.84 3.48
C ASN A 49 -8.65 -1.32 4.07
N LEU A 50 -9.79 -0.95 3.48
CA LEU A 50 -11.11 -1.42 3.91
C LEU A 50 -11.40 -2.82 3.34
N PRO A 51 -12.19 -3.68 4.02
CA PRO A 51 -12.66 -4.95 3.46
C PRO A 51 -13.37 -4.77 2.12
N ALA A 52 -13.27 -5.75 1.22
CA ALA A 52 -13.88 -5.67 -0.11
C ALA A 52 -15.39 -5.34 -0.09
N THR A 53 -16.12 -5.83 0.93
CA THR A 53 -17.55 -5.53 1.14
C THR A 53 -17.86 -4.07 1.48
N GLU A 54 -16.86 -3.31 1.94
CA GLU A 54 -16.99 -1.88 2.24
C GLU A 54 -16.50 -1.00 1.08
N ARG A 55 -15.81 -1.58 0.10
CA ARG A 55 -15.26 -0.89 -1.09
C ARG A 55 -16.28 -0.63 -2.20
N GLU A 56 -17.38 -1.39 -2.22
CA GLU A 56 -18.44 -1.28 -3.24
C GLU A 56 -19.49 -0.21 -2.96
N LYS A 57 -19.47 0.39 -1.76
CA LYS A 57 -20.39 1.46 -1.34
C LYS A 57 -19.85 2.83 -1.70
#